data_AF-A0A9Q3ZFP0-F1
#
_entry.id   AF-A0A9Q3ZFP0-F1
#
_cell.length_a   1.000
_cell.length_b   1.000
_cell.length_c   1.000
_cell.angle_alpha   90.00
_cell.angle_beta   90.00
_cell.angle_gamma   90.00
#
_symmetry.space_group_name_H-M   'P 1'
#
loop_
_entity.id
_entity.type
_entity.pdbx_description
1 polymer ?
#
loop_
_entity_poly.entity_id
_entity_poly.type
_entity_poly.pdbx_seq_one_letter_code
_entity_poly.pdbx_strand_id
1 'polypeptide(L)'
;MRIQVLGPLNAEISGVSVVPTASKPRQILSLLALYPGRVMPVPTLMEEIWGTEPPVSALTTLQTYILQLRRRLGTAMGPDSPRSAKEVLATRHGGYLLQIPRESVDAHAYERLVCAGRAAFEAGDDARAAETLRQALDMWQGPALVDVRVGSILSIETLRLEESRLVTVERRIDADLRLGKHTELLAELKDLVVRHPQHEGLHSQAMVALYRSGRQAAALDVYRQLRIRLIEELGVEPSPQLQRLHQAMLSVDPALDVAAGARRGSTFDLYAS
;
A
#
# COMPACT_ATOMS: atom_id res chain seq x y z
N MET A 1 6.59 17.44 13.53
CA MET A 1 5.39 16.58 13.61
C MET A 1 5.60 15.46 12.62
N ARG A 2 5.29 14.22 13.00
CA ARG A 2 5.31 13.05 12.12
C ARG A 2 3.97 12.34 12.28
N ILE A 3 3.39 11.91 11.16
CA ILE A 3 2.13 11.19 11.11
C ILE A 3 2.34 9.93 10.27
N GLN A 4 1.84 8.81 10.79
CA GLN A 4 1.83 7.54 10.10
C GLN A 4 0.39 7.10 9.89
N VAL A 5 0.04 6.79 8.64
CA VAL A 5 -1.28 6.33 8.23
C VAL A 5 -1.24 4.99 7.50
N LEU A 6 -0.04 4.49 7.15
CA LEU A 6 0.18 3.19 6.49
C LEU A 6 0.20 2.04 7.52
N GLY A 7 -0.89 1.93 8.28
CA GLY A 7 -0.99 1.06 9.46
C GLY A 7 -1.93 1.70 10.48
N PRO A 8 -1.78 1.40 11.78
CA PRO A 8 -2.45 2.17 12.82
C PRO A 8 -2.10 3.67 12.74
N LEU A 9 -3.06 4.55 13.04
CA LEU A 9 -2.80 5.99 13.08
C LEU A 9 -1.80 6.29 14.19
N ASN A 10 -0.62 6.76 13.81
CA ASN A 10 0.33 7.38 14.73
C ASN A 10 0.51 8.85 14.37
N ALA A 11 0.62 9.70 15.37
CA ALA A 11 0.91 11.11 15.20
C ALA A 11 1.69 11.59 16.42
N GLU A 12 2.87 12.17 16.19
CA GLU A 12 3.76 12.63 17.24
C GLU A 12 4.38 14.00 16.94
N ILE A 13 4.65 14.74 18.01
CA ILE A 13 5.43 15.97 17.98
C ILE A 13 6.53 15.81 19.03
N SER A 14 7.79 15.81 18.59
CA SER A 14 8.95 15.66 19.49
C SER A 14 8.85 14.43 20.41
N GLY A 15 8.35 13.30 19.87
CA GLY A 15 8.14 12.04 20.60
C GLY A 15 6.88 12.00 21.49
N VAL A 16 6.11 13.09 21.57
CA VAL A 16 4.85 13.14 22.32
C VAL A 16 3.68 12.82 21.38
N SER A 17 2.90 11.79 21.73
CA SER A 17 1.73 11.41 20.93
C SER A 17 0.65 12.49 20.97
N VAL A 18 0.14 12.84 19.79
CA VAL A 18 -1.02 13.74 19.60
C VAL A 18 -2.25 13.00 19.08
N VAL A 19 -2.19 11.68 19.00
CA VAL A 19 -3.32 10.83 18.56
C VAL A 19 -4.48 10.97 19.56
N PRO A 20 -5.69 11.30 19.10
CA PRO A 20 -6.86 11.32 19.97
C PRO A 20 -7.29 9.91 20.36
N THR A 21 -7.71 9.77 21.62
CA THR A 21 -8.34 8.53 22.11
C THR A 21 -9.77 8.39 21.59
N ALA A 22 -10.50 9.50 21.46
CA ALA A 22 -11.86 9.50 20.97
C ALA A 22 -11.91 9.28 19.45
N SER A 23 -12.82 8.40 19.01
CA SER A 23 -12.95 7.96 17.61
C SER A 23 -13.16 9.12 16.62
N LYS A 24 -14.06 10.07 16.89
CA LYS A 24 -14.38 11.16 15.94
C LYS A 24 -13.23 12.17 15.76
N PRO A 25 -12.57 12.69 16.82
CA PRO A 25 -11.35 13.48 16.65
C PRO A 25 -10.21 12.72 15.95
N ARG A 26 -10.06 11.42 16.21
CA ARG A 26 -9.07 10.56 15.55
C ARG A 26 -9.33 10.48 14.04
N GLN A 27 -10.59 10.31 13.66
CA GLN A 27 -11.05 10.30 12.27
C GLN A 27 -10.76 11.65 11.58
N ILE A 28 -11.08 12.78 12.23
CA ILE A 28 -10.74 14.12 11.71
C ILE A 28 -9.24 14.27 11.48
N LEU A 29 -8.42 13.90 12.45
CA LEU A 29 -6.96 14.01 12.33
C LEU A 29 -6.44 13.17 11.16
N SER A 30 -6.96 11.96 10.99
CA SER A 30 -6.60 11.05 9.89
C SER A 30 -6.93 11.67 8.53
N LEU A 31 -8.15 12.20 8.38
CA LEU A 31 -8.59 12.83 7.14
C LEU A 31 -7.74 14.07 6.81
N LEU A 32 -7.50 14.95 7.79
CA LEU A 32 -6.65 16.13 7.58
C LEU A 32 -5.20 15.76 7.28
N ALA A 33 -4.68 14.67 7.85
CA ALA A 33 -3.33 14.20 7.62
C ALA A 33 -3.10 13.67 6.21
N LEU A 34 -4.12 13.10 5.55
CA LEU A 34 -4.01 12.67 4.14
C LEU A 34 -3.98 13.85 3.15
N TYR A 35 -4.39 15.04 3.58
CA TYR A 35 -4.41 16.24 2.74
C TYR A 35 -3.67 17.43 3.39
N PRO A 36 -2.37 17.28 3.71
CA PRO A 36 -1.60 18.32 4.36
C PRO A 36 -1.53 19.59 3.48
N GLY A 37 -1.74 20.74 4.12
CA GLY A 37 -1.77 22.04 3.47
C GLY A 37 -3.02 22.34 2.62
N ARG A 38 -4.00 21.43 2.55
CA ARG A 38 -5.27 21.65 1.83
C ARG A 38 -6.41 21.93 2.81
N VAL A 39 -7.26 22.90 2.46
CA VAL A 39 -8.47 23.21 3.23
C VAL A 39 -9.47 22.07 3.05
N MET A 40 -9.80 21.40 4.14
CA MET A 40 -10.90 20.47 4.22
C MET A 40 -12.18 21.24 4.60
N PRO A 41 -13.19 21.28 3.71
CA PRO A 41 -14.44 21.97 3.99
C PRO A 41 -15.16 21.37 5.20
N VAL A 42 -15.87 22.21 5.95
CA VAL A 42 -16.72 21.78 7.07
C VAL A 42 -17.74 20.70 6.65
N PRO A 43 -18.47 20.83 5.51
CA PRO A 43 -19.40 19.79 5.08
C PRO A 43 -18.72 18.44 4.88
N THR A 44 -17.52 18.41 4.30
CA THR A 44 -16.72 17.19 4.09
C THR A 44 -16.31 16.54 5.41
N LEU A 45 -15.86 17.33 6.39
CA LEU A 45 -15.58 16.82 7.74
C LEU A 45 -16.85 16.29 8.43
N MET A 46 -17.99 16.94 8.22
CA MET A 46 -19.25 16.50 8.79
C MET A 46 -19.73 15.18 8.17
N GLU A 47 -19.66 15.07 6.84
CA GLU A 47 -19.98 13.85 6.10
C GLU A 47 -19.10 12.69 6.55
N GLU A 48 -17.79 12.91 6.70
CA GLU A 48 -16.89 11.86 7.16
C GLU A 48 -17.29 11.31 8.55
N ILE A 49 -17.66 12.20 9.49
CA ILE A 49 -17.90 11.82 10.90
C ILE A 49 -19.31 11.31 11.16
N TRP A 50 -20.31 11.85 10.44
CA TRP A 50 -21.73 11.60 10.70
C TRP A 50 -22.48 11.03 9.48
N GLY A 51 -21.85 10.93 8.32
CA GLY A 51 -22.50 10.48 7.09
C GLY A 51 -23.64 11.40 6.68
N THR A 52 -24.76 10.80 6.28
CA THR A 52 -25.96 11.48 5.78
C THR A 52 -26.88 12.01 6.89
N GLU A 53 -26.64 11.65 8.15
CA GLU A 53 -27.52 11.99 9.29
C GLU A 53 -26.77 12.77 10.39
N PRO A 54 -26.31 14.01 10.11
CA PRO A 54 -25.66 14.83 11.11
C PRO A 54 -26.66 15.28 12.19
N PRO A 55 -26.25 15.31 13.48
CA PRO A 55 -27.06 15.92 14.52
C PRO A 55 -27.19 17.43 14.28
N VAL A 56 -28.25 18.05 14.82
CA VAL A 56 -28.45 19.51 14.78
C VAL A 56 -27.23 20.28 15.31
N SER A 57 -26.53 19.71 16.29
CA SER A 57 -25.32 20.26 16.90
C SER A 57 -24.01 19.88 16.19
N ALA A 58 -24.05 19.34 14.97
CA ALA A 58 -22.85 18.82 14.29
C ALA A 58 -21.76 19.89 14.14
N LEU A 59 -22.12 21.11 13.75
CA LEU A 59 -21.15 22.20 13.57
C LEU A 59 -20.43 22.56 14.88
N THR A 60 -21.19 22.75 15.96
CA THR A 60 -20.63 23.11 17.28
C THR A 60 -19.82 21.96 17.88
N THR A 61 -20.26 20.72 17.64
CA THR A 61 -19.52 19.50 18.05
C THR A 61 -18.21 19.36 17.27
N LEU A 62 -18.21 19.63 15.96
CA LEU A 62 -16.99 19.64 15.13
C LEU A 62 -15.99 20.67 15.64
N GLN A 63 -16.45 21.90 15.92
CA GLN A 63 -15.61 22.95 16.50
C GLN A 63 -14.99 22.51 17.84
N THR A 64 -15.74 21.78 18.65
CA THR A 64 -15.25 21.19 19.92
C THR A 64 -14.16 20.16 19.68
N TYR A 65 -14.32 19.27 18.69
CA TYR A 65 -13.26 18.32 18.32
C TYR A 65 -12.00 19.02 17.80
N ILE A 66 -12.14 20.06 16.98
CA ILE A 66 -11.00 20.87 16.51
C ILE A 66 -10.30 21.57 17.68
N LEU A 67 -11.05 22.09 18.66
CA LEU A 67 -10.48 22.67 19.87
C LEU A 67 -9.69 21.63 20.68
N GLN A 68 -10.22 20.42 20.84
CA GLN A 68 -9.53 19.32 21.53
C GLN A 68 -8.24 18.92 20.82
N LEU A 69 -8.27 18.82 19.48
CA LEU A 69 -7.08 18.56 18.67
C LEU A 69 -6.03 19.66 18.87
N ARG A 70 -6.42 20.93 18.79
CA ARG A 70 -5.52 22.07 19.03
C ARG A 70 -4.92 22.05 20.43
N ARG A 71 -5.68 21.68 21.45
CA ARG A 71 -5.15 21.54 22.83
C ARG A 71 -4.08 20.46 22.88
N ARG A 72 -4.32 19.28 22.32
CA ARG A 72 -3.33 18.19 22.25
C ARG A 72 -2.06 18.61 21.50
N LEU A 73 -2.22 19.25 20.34
CA LEU A 73 -1.10 19.81 19.58
C LEU A 73 -0.31 20.82 20.42
N GLY A 74 -0.99 21.77 21.06
CA GLY A 74 -0.35 22.78 21.90
C GLY A 74 0.42 22.19 23.08
N THR A 75 -0.16 21.20 23.77
CA THR A 75 0.53 20.49 24.86
C THR A 75 1.77 19.76 24.37
N ALA A 76 1.70 19.08 23.23
CA ALA A 76 2.84 18.34 22.68
C ALA A 76 3.94 19.25 22.09
N MET A 77 3.58 20.44 21.62
CA MET A 77 4.52 21.43 21.08
C MET A 77 5.30 22.16 22.17
N GLY A 78 4.73 22.28 23.38
CA GLY A 78 5.33 23.01 24.49
C GLY A 78 5.17 24.55 24.38
N PRO A 79 5.44 25.27 25.48
CA PRO A 79 5.26 26.72 25.55
C PRO A 79 6.25 27.50 24.68
N ASP A 80 7.44 26.95 24.45
CA ASP A 80 8.53 27.59 23.68
C ASP A 80 8.44 27.34 22.17
N SER A 81 7.35 26.72 21.70
CA SER A 81 7.20 26.41 20.29
C SER A 81 7.07 27.68 19.45
N PRO A 82 7.82 27.81 18.34
CA PRO A 82 7.77 29.00 17.48
C PRO A 82 6.44 29.12 16.71
N ARG A 83 5.61 28.08 16.73
CA ARG A 83 4.29 28.06 16.08
C ARG A 83 3.21 27.75 17.09
N SER A 84 2.06 28.38 16.95
CA SER A 84 0.90 28.03 17.77
C SER A 84 0.16 26.82 17.21
N ALA A 85 -0.56 26.08 18.07
CA ALA A 85 -1.44 24.99 17.63
C ALA A 85 -2.54 25.45 16.64
N LYS A 86 -2.91 26.74 16.69
CA LYS A 86 -3.86 27.36 15.75
C LYS A 86 -3.23 27.59 14.37
N GLU A 87 -1.92 27.76 14.27
CA GLU A 87 -1.23 27.81 12.99
C GLU A 87 -1.05 26.43 12.38
N VAL A 88 -0.77 25.42 13.20
CA VAL A 88 -0.62 24.02 12.74
C VAL A 88 -1.98 23.45 12.30
N LEU A 89 -3.02 23.55 13.12
CA LEU A 89 -4.40 23.22 12.73
C LEU A 89 -5.17 24.52 12.50
N ALA A 90 -5.08 25.04 11.28
CA ALA A 90 -5.58 26.36 10.92
C ALA A 90 -7.05 26.33 10.52
N THR A 91 -7.77 27.40 10.87
CA THR A 91 -9.09 27.70 10.29
C THR A 91 -8.89 28.59 9.07
N ARG A 92 -9.57 28.27 7.97
CA ARG A 92 -9.68 29.09 6.75
C ARG A 92 -11.14 29.22 6.36
N HIS A 93 -11.44 30.07 5.39
CA HIS A 93 -12.80 30.29 4.91
C HIS A 93 -13.49 28.96 4.58
N GLY A 94 -14.50 28.59 5.38
CA GLY A 94 -15.31 27.39 5.19
C GLY A 94 -14.71 26.06 5.65
N GLY A 95 -13.54 26.04 6.30
CA GLY A 95 -12.87 24.77 6.59
C GLY A 95 -11.68 24.83 7.54
N TYR A 96 -11.03 23.68 7.68
CA TYR A 96 -9.83 23.50 8.47
C TYR A 96 -8.73 22.87 7.61
N LEU A 97 -7.47 23.17 7.91
CA LEU A 97 -6.35 22.45 7.31
C LEU A 97 -5.29 22.13 8.35
N LEU A 98 -4.54 21.07 8.08
CA LEU A 98 -3.34 20.73 8.81
C LEU A 98 -2.12 21.27 8.04
N GLN A 99 -1.52 22.34 8.56
CA GLN A 99 -0.36 23.03 7.99
C GLN A 99 0.94 22.33 8.41
N ILE A 100 1.21 21.19 7.80
CA ILE A 100 2.46 20.45 7.93
C ILE A 100 3.08 20.18 6.56
N PRO A 101 4.40 19.98 6.50
CA PRO A 101 5.03 19.50 5.28
C PRO A 101 4.49 18.14 4.85
N ARG A 102 4.41 17.87 3.54
CA ARG A 102 3.85 16.60 3.01
C ARG A 102 4.66 15.40 3.48
N GLU A 103 5.97 15.55 3.50
CA GLU A 103 6.94 14.57 3.98
C GLU A 103 6.81 14.22 5.47
N SER A 104 6.01 14.97 6.23
CA SER A 104 5.68 14.61 7.61
C SER A 104 4.66 13.47 7.70
N VAL A 105 4.05 13.08 6.58
CA VAL A 105 3.08 11.98 6.47
C VAL A 105 3.70 10.86 5.66
N ASP A 106 3.79 9.67 6.23
CA ASP A 106 4.40 8.48 5.61
C ASP A 106 3.82 8.15 4.23
N ALA A 107 2.51 8.29 4.02
CA ALA A 107 1.85 8.07 2.73
C ALA A 107 2.48 8.86 1.57
N HIS A 108 2.90 10.11 1.80
CA HIS A 108 3.54 10.90 0.74
C HIS A 108 4.98 10.49 0.46
N ALA A 109 5.71 10.06 1.49
CA ALA A 109 7.05 9.50 1.30
C ALA A 109 6.99 8.16 0.56
N TYR A 110 5.99 7.32 0.88
CA TYR A 110 5.66 6.09 0.17
C TYR A 110 5.35 6.36 -1.32
N GLU A 111 4.42 7.28 -1.62
CA GLU A 111 4.05 7.63 -3.00
C GLU A 111 5.27 8.07 -3.83
N ARG A 112 6.17 8.86 -3.24
CA ARG A 112 7.41 9.29 -3.89
C ARG A 112 8.35 8.11 -4.19
N LEU A 113 8.50 7.17 -3.26
CA LEU A 113 9.31 5.96 -3.46
C LEU A 113 8.70 5.07 -4.55
N VAL A 114 7.38 4.89 -4.56
CA VAL A 114 6.66 4.15 -5.62
C VAL A 114 6.92 4.78 -6.99
N CYS A 115 6.80 6.11 -7.12
CA CYS A 115 7.13 6.80 -8.37
C CYS A 115 8.58 6.58 -8.81
N ALA A 116 9.54 6.68 -7.88
CA ALA A 116 10.95 6.48 -8.19
C ALA A 116 11.28 5.02 -8.58
N GLY A 117 10.70 4.05 -7.87
CA GLY A 117 10.87 2.62 -8.16
C GLY A 117 10.24 2.24 -9.50
N ARG A 118 9.07 2.79 -9.83
CA ARG A 118 8.44 2.62 -11.14
C ARG A 118 9.30 3.21 -12.26
N ALA A 119 9.84 4.41 -12.07
CA ALA A 119 10.72 5.02 -13.07
C ALA A 119 11.99 4.18 -13.31
N ALA A 120 12.58 3.60 -12.26
CA ALA A 120 13.70 2.67 -12.39
C ALA A 120 13.31 1.40 -13.15
N PHE A 121 12.12 0.84 -12.88
CA PHE A 121 11.61 -0.34 -13.58
C PHE A 121 11.38 -0.08 -15.08
N GLU A 122 10.80 1.08 -15.41
CA GLU A 122 10.59 1.51 -16.81
C GLU A 122 11.92 1.74 -17.54
N ALA A 123 12.97 2.15 -16.83
CA ALA A 123 14.32 2.30 -17.36
C ALA A 123 15.11 0.98 -17.46
N GLY A 124 14.54 -0.15 -17.02
CA GLY A 124 15.22 -1.45 -17.01
C GLY A 124 16.24 -1.64 -15.89
N ASP A 125 16.32 -0.73 -14.92
CA ASP A 125 17.15 -0.87 -13.72
C ASP A 125 16.39 -1.66 -12.65
N ASP A 126 16.25 -2.97 -12.88
CA ASP A 126 15.46 -3.86 -12.02
C ASP A 126 16.03 -3.91 -10.58
N ALA A 127 17.35 -3.77 -10.39
CA ALA A 127 17.98 -3.76 -9.07
C ALA A 127 17.54 -2.55 -8.24
N ARG A 128 17.60 -1.35 -8.83
CA ARG A 128 17.14 -0.13 -8.17
C ARG A 128 15.62 -0.14 -7.98
N ALA A 129 14.88 -0.65 -8.95
CA ALA A 129 13.43 -0.78 -8.85
C ALA A 129 13.04 -1.65 -7.65
N ALA A 130 13.60 -2.87 -7.54
CA ALA A 130 13.30 -3.79 -6.46
C ALA A 130 13.63 -3.19 -5.08
N GLU A 131 14.79 -2.55 -4.94
CA GLU A 131 15.21 -1.92 -3.69
C GLU A 131 14.32 -0.73 -3.29
N THR A 132 14.05 0.17 -4.23
CA THR A 132 13.22 1.36 -3.96
C THR A 132 11.78 0.98 -3.62
N LEU A 133 11.20 0.00 -4.33
CA LEU A 133 9.84 -0.49 -4.04
C LEU A 133 9.78 -1.25 -2.72
N ARG A 134 10.83 -1.98 -2.33
CA ARG A 134 10.92 -2.62 -1.00
C ARG A 134 10.93 -1.58 0.11
N GLN A 135 11.75 -0.53 -0.02
CA GLN A 135 11.75 0.58 0.94
C GLN A 135 10.39 1.25 1.07
N ALA A 136 9.62 1.35 -0.02
CA ALA A 136 8.25 1.85 0.04
C ALA A 136 7.35 0.90 0.85
N LEU A 137 7.42 -0.41 0.58
CA LEU A 137 6.62 -1.43 1.27
C LEU A 137 6.96 -1.55 2.76
N ASP A 138 8.22 -1.35 3.15
CA ASP A 138 8.67 -1.39 4.55
C ASP A 138 8.07 -0.27 5.42
N MET A 139 7.49 0.76 4.79
CA MET A 139 6.75 1.81 5.51
C MET A 139 5.41 1.31 6.07
N TRP A 140 4.88 0.22 5.54
CA TRP A 140 3.59 -0.32 5.93
C TRP A 140 3.67 -1.19 7.19
N GLN A 141 2.84 -0.88 8.18
CA GLN A 141 2.74 -1.60 9.46
C GLN A 141 1.43 -2.38 9.61
N GLY A 142 0.71 -2.60 8.51
CA GLY A 142 -0.60 -3.26 8.49
C GLY A 142 -1.51 -2.64 7.45
N PRO A 143 -2.84 -2.84 7.54
CA PRO A 143 -3.80 -2.11 6.74
C PRO A 143 -3.81 -0.61 7.07
N ALA A 144 -4.02 0.25 6.07
CA ALA A 144 -4.07 1.70 6.23
C ALA A 144 -5.19 2.11 7.22
N LEU A 145 -4.83 2.92 8.21
CA LEU A 145 -5.72 3.42 9.25
C LEU A 145 -6.55 2.34 9.97
N VAL A 146 -5.97 1.14 10.19
CA VAL A 146 -6.68 -0.05 10.71
C VAL A 146 -7.39 0.18 12.06
N ASP A 147 -6.92 1.12 12.88
CA ASP A 147 -7.49 1.45 14.20
C ASP A 147 -8.37 2.72 14.19
N VAL A 148 -8.73 3.21 13.00
CA VAL A 148 -9.59 4.38 12.79
C VAL A 148 -10.91 3.92 12.21
N ARG A 149 -12.02 4.37 12.81
CA ARG A 149 -13.33 4.26 12.16
C ARG A 149 -13.33 5.19 10.95
N VAL A 150 -13.46 4.62 9.76
CA VAL A 150 -13.52 5.37 8.49
C VAL A 150 -14.97 5.67 8.09
N GLY A 151 -15.19 6.86 7.54
CA GLY A 151 -16.41 7.29 6.87
C GLY A 151 -16.26 7.17 5.36
N SER A 152 -17.17 7.80 4.60
CA SER A 152 -17.21 7.69 3.14
C SER A 152 -15.88 8.13 2.50
N ILE A 153 -15.31 9.24 2.95
CA ILE A 153 -14.13 9.85 2.31
C ILE A 153 -12.86 9.07 2.69
N LEU A 154 -12.68 8.76 3.97
CA LEU A 154 -11.53 7.96 4.39
C LEU A 154 -11.55 6.55 3.78
N SER A 155 -12.73 5.95 3.60
CA SER A 155 -12.81 4.61 3.00
C SER A 155 -12.24 4.56 1.58
N ILE A 156 -12.48 5.60 0.78
CA ILE A 156 -11.94 5.76 -0.57
C ILE A 156 -10.42 5.90 -0.51
N GLU A 157 -9.89 6.72 0.40
CA GLU A 157 -8.45 6.91 0.52
C GLU A 157 -7.73 5.65 1.04
N THR A 158 -8.31 4.93 2.01
CA THR A 158 -7.74 3.65 2.46
C THR A 158 -7.72 2.63 1.34
N LEU A 159 -8.80 2.54 0.54
CA LEU A 159 -8.85 1.64 -0.61
C LEU A 159 -7.78 2.00 -1.64
N ARG A 160 -7.66 3.29 -2.00
CA ARG A 160 -6.64 3.78 -2.94
C ARG A 160 -5.21 3.43 -2.47
N LEU A 161 -4.94 3.58 -1.18
CA LEU A 161 -3.63 3.26 -0.60
C LEU A 161 -3.35 1.76 -0.65
N GLU A 162 -4.32 0.91 -0.29
CA GLU A 162 -4.17 -0.55 -0.35
C GLU A 162 -4.03 -1.07 -1.79
N GLU A 163 -4.78 -0.51 -2.74
CA GLU A 163 -4.60 -0.82 -4.17
C GLU A 163 -3.20 -0.42 -4.65
N SER A 164 -2.74 0.77 -4.27
CA SER A 164 -1.37 1.20 -4.56
C SER A 164 -0.32 0.25 -3.95
N ARG A 165 -0.56 -0.26 -2.74
CA ARG A 165 0.31 -1.24 -2.09
C ARG A 165 0.39 -2.52 -2.87
N LEU A 166 -0.75 -3.07 -3.28
CA LEU A 166 -0.81 -4.31 -4.06
C LEU A 166 -0.05 -4.18 -5.38
N VAL A 167 -0.27 -3.09 -6.13
CA VAL A 167 0.47 -2.80 -7.36
C VAL A 167 1.97 -2.67 -7.10
N THR A 168 2.37 -2.06 -5.98
CA THR A 168 3.78 -1.91 -5.60
C THR A 168 4.43 -3.26 -5.28
N VAL A 169 3.70 -4.17 -4.61
CA VAL A 169 4.12 -5.56 -4.39
C VAL A 169 4.34 -6.26 -5.72
N GLU A 170 3.37 -6.22 -6.62
CA GLU A 170 3.49 -6.87 -7.93
C GLU A 170 4.71 -6.36 -8.72
N ARG A 171 4.91 -5.04 -8.78
CA ARG A 171 6.05 -4.45 -9.48
C ARG A 171 7.39 -4.85 -8.86
N ARG A 172 7.47 -4.93 -7.53
CA ARG A 172 8.69 -5.37 -6.85
C ARG A 172 8.97 -6.84 -7.14
N ILE A 173 7.94 -7.69 -7.15
CA ILE A 173 8.06 -9.11 -7.49
C ILE A 173 8.52 -9.28 -8.95
N ASP A 174 7.97 -8.51 -9.90
CA ASP A 174 8.43 -8.53 -11.30
C ASP A 174 9.93 -8.20 -11.40
N ALA A 175 10.39 -7.16 -10.69
CA ALA A 175 11.79 -6.77 -10.66
C ALA A 175 12.67 -7.89 -10.06
N ASP A 176 12.27 -8.45 -8.91
CA ASP A 176 13.01 -9.54 -8.27
C ASP A 176 13.02 -10.83 -9.14
N LEU A 177 11.95 -11.13 -9.88
CA LEU A 177 11.91 -12.24 -10.85
C LEU A 177 12.87 -12.04 -12.02
N ARG A 178 13.00 -10.81 -12.54
CA ARG A 178 13.98 -10.46 -13.60
C ARG A 178 15.41 -10.56 -13.12
N LEU A 179 15.66 -10.27 -11.84
CA LEU A 179 16.95 -10.45 -11.17
C LEU A 179 17.24 -11.92 -10.82
N GLY A 180 16.35 -12.86 -11.15
CA GLY A 180 16.55 -14.28 -10.91
C GLY A 180 16.27 -14.75 -9.48
N LYS A 181 15.62 -13.94 -8.62
CA LYS A 181 15.34 -14.28 -7.21
C LYS A 181 14.08 -15.14 -7.03
N HIS A 182 13.77 -16.00 -8.00
CA HIS A 182 12.50 -16.75 -8.04
C HIS A 182 12.29 -17.66 -6.82
N THR A 183 13.34 -18.29 -6.28
CA THR A 183 13.22 -19.17 -5.11
C THR A 183 12.90 -18.41 -3.83
N GLU A 184 13.47 -17.22 -3.65
CA GLU A 184 13.23 -16.35 -2.47
C GLU A 184 11.77 -15.88 -2.41
N LEU A 185 11.14 -15.68 -3.57
CA LEU A 185 9.77 -15.18 -3.69
C LEU A 185 8.69 -16.26 -3.44
N LEU A 186 9.03 -17.55 -3.45
CA LEU A 186 8.02 -18.64 -3.40
C LEU A 186 7.15 -18.59 -2.14
N ALA A 187 7.74 -18.30 -0.98
CA ALA A 187 7.00 -18.24 0.29
C ALA A 187 6.01 -17.08 0.31
N GLU A 188 6.46 -15.90 -0.13
CA GLU A 188 5.63 -14.69 -0.24
C GLU A 188 4.51 -14.87 -1.28
N LEU A 189 4.84 -15.37 -2.47
CA LEU A 189 3.86 -15.59 -3.54
C LEU A 189 2.79 -16.60 -3.13
N LYS A 190 3.14 -17.66 -2.38
CA LYS A 190 2.18 -18.63 -1.86
C LYS A 190 1.16 -17.97 -0.93
N ASP A 191 1.59 -17.06 -0.07
CA ASP A 191 0.71 -16.33 0.82
C ASP A 191 -0.17 -15.32 0.04
N LEU A 192 0.41 -14.59 -0.92
CA LEU A 192 -0.32 -13.63 -1.75
C LEU A 192 -1.43 -14.27 -2.58
N VAL A 193 -1.19 -15.43 -3.22
CA VAL A 193 -2.23 -16.12 -4.01
C VAL A 193 -3.36 -16.68 -3.15
N VAL A 194 -3.12 -16.96 -1.86
CA VAL A 194 -4.16 -17.36 -0.92
C VAL A 194 -5.01 -16.15 -0.50
N ARG A 195 -4.37 -15.00 -0.25
CA ARG A 195 -5.08 -13.75 0.12
C ARG A 195 -5.83 -13.12 -1.06
N HIS A 196 -5.34 -13.32 -2.28
CA HIS A 196 -5.87 -12.73 -3.50
C HIS A 196 -6.22 -13.83 -4.52
N PRO A 197 -7.23 -14.67 -4.22
CA PRO A 197 -7.48 -15.93 -4.93
C PRO A 197 -7.90 -15.79 -6.40
N GLN A 198 -8.32 -14.59 -6.83
CA GLN A 198 -8.75 -14.28 -8.19
C GLN A 198 -7.73 -13.38 -8.93
N HIS A 199 -6.59 -13.05 -8.31
CA HIS A 199 -5.67 -12.06 -8.84
C HIS A 199 -4.68 -12.68 -9.83
N GLU A 200 -5.04 -12.71 -11.12
CA GLU A 200 -4.26 -13.37 -12.17
C GLU A 200 -2.78 -12.95 -12.23
N GLY A 201 -2.44 -11.68 -11.94
CA GLY A 201 -1.05 -11.18 -11.91
C GLY A 201 -0.17 -11.94 -10.91
N LEU A 202 -0.56 -11.97 -9.64
CA LEU A 202 0.11 -12.73 -8.58
C LEU A 202 0.22 -14.22 -8.89
N HIS A 203 -0.83 -14.82 -9.46
CA HIS A 203 -0.79 -16.22 -9.90
C HIS A 203 0.22 -16.43 -11.03
N SER A 204 0.28 -15.51 -12.01
CA SER A 204 1.28 -15.54 -13.09
C SER A 204 2.70 -15.48 -12.53
N GLN A 205 2.96 -14.59 -11.57
CA GLN A 205 4.25 -14.47 -10.90
C GLN A 205 4.61 -15.74 -10.11
N ALA A 206 3.65 -16.35 -9.42
CA ALA A 206 3.83 -17.63 -8.73
C ALA A 206 4.16 -18.76 -9.72
N MET A 207 3.47 -18.83 -10.85
CA MET A 207 3.76 -19.80 -11.90
C MET A 207 5.19 -19.63 -12.45
N VAL A 208 5.60 -18.41 -12.77
CA VAL A 208 6.96 -18.12 -13.26
C VAL A 208 8.02 -18.50 -12.22
N ALA A 209 7.80 -18.13 -10.96
CA ALA A 209 8.72 -18.44 -9.86
C ALA A 209 8.89 -19.96 -9.67
N LEU A 210 7.79 -20.72 -9.68
CA LEU A 210 7.80 -22.18 -9.55
C LEU A 210 8.47 -22.84 -10.75
N TYR A 211 8.13 -22.40 -11.97
CA TYR A 211 8.72 -22.93 -13.20
C TYR A 211 10.23 -22.74 -13.22
N ARG A 212 10.72 -21.52 -12.96
CA ARG A 212 12.16 -21.21 -12.90
C ARG A 212 12.89 -21.91 -11.77
N SER A 213 12.19 -22.31 -10.72
CA SER A 213 12.73 -23.15 -9.63
C SER A 213 12.76 -24.65 -9.97
N GLY A 214 12.49 -25.06 -11.21
CA GLY A 214 12.43 -26.47 -11.63
C GLY A 214 11.16 -27.20 -11.19
N ARG A 215 10.14 -26.48 -10.72
CA ARG A 215 8.88 -27.05 -10.19
C ARG A 215 7.73 -26.88 -11.18
N GLN A 216 7.94 -27.30 -12.43
CA GLN A 216 6.98 -27.11 -13.53
C GLN A 216 5.58 -27.68 -13.21
N ALA A 217 5.49 -28.89 -12.65
CA ALA A 217 4.19 -29.48 -12.28
C ALA A 217 3.40 -28.58 -11.31
N ALA A 218 4.07 -28.02 -10.29
CA ALA A 218 3.44 -27.10 -9.35
C ALA A 218 3.01 -25.79 -10.02
N ALA A 219 3.79 -25.27 -10.98
CA ALA A 219 3.39 -24.09 -11.76
C ALA A 219 2.11 -24.34 -12.57
N LEU A 220 2.00 -25.49 -13.24
CA LEU A 220 0.80 -25.87 -13.99
C LEU A 220 -0.41 -26.10 -13.07
N ASP A 221 -0.19 -26.60 -11.85
CA ASP A 221 -1.26 -26.75 -10.86
C ASP A 221 -1.79 -25.41 -10.35
N VAL A 222 -0.94 -24.38 -10.20
CA VAL A 222 -1.39 -23.02 -9.87
C VAL A 222 -2.34 -22.48 -10.94
N TYR A 223 -2.03 -22.66 -12.23
CA TYR A 223 -2.93 -22.28 -13.33
C TYR A 223 -4.26 -23.03 -13.24
N ARG A 224 -4.21 -24.35 -13.05
CA ARG A 224 -5.40 -25.20 -13.00
C ARG A 224 -6.34 -24.79 -11.88
N GLN A 225 -5.80 -24.55 -10.68
CA GLN A 225 -6.58 -24.11 -9.52
C GLN A 225 -7.23 -22.75 -9.74
N LEU A 226 -6.48 -21.79 -10.29
CA LEU A 226 -7.03 -20.47 -10.61
C LEU A 226 -8.13 -20.56 -11.67
N ARG A 227 -7.93 -21.33 -12.74
CA ARG A 227 -8.94 -21.52 -13.80
C ARG A 227 -10.24 -22.09 -13.25
N ILE A 228 -10.17 -23.14 -12.43
CA ILE A 228 -11.36 -23.72 -11.79
C ILE A 228 -12.11 -22.63 -11.01
N ARG A 229 -11.39 -21.86 -10.20
CA ARG A 229 -11.99 -20.78 -9.40
C ARG A 229 -12.64 -19.69 -10.25
N LEU A 230 -11.97 -19.20 -11.29
CA LEU A 230 -12.52 -18.15 -12.16
C LEU A 230 -13.80 -18.61 -12.87
N ILE A 231 -13.83 -19.88 -13.30
CA ILE A 231 -15.03 -20.46 -13.91
C ILE A 231 -16.16 -20.60 -12.88
N GLU A 232 -15.87 -21.15 -11.70
CA GLU A 232 -16.87 -21.42 -10.66
C GLU A 232 -17.44 -20.14 -10.04
N GLU A 233 -16.60 -19.13 -9.77
CA GLU A 233 -17.00 -17.93 -9.03
C GLU A 233 -17.45 -16.78 -9.94
N LEU A 234 -16.88 -16.67 -11.15
CA LEU A 234 -17.11 -15.55 -12.07
C LEU A 234 -17.68 -15.97 -13.44
N GLY A 235 -17.66 -17.27 -13.78
CA GLY A 235 -18.12 -17.76 -15.08
C GLY A 235 -17.22 -17.36 -16.24
N VAL A 236 -15.95 -17.04 -15.98
CA VAL A 236 -14.99 -16.58 -17.00
C VAL A 236 -13.76 -17.48 -17.08
N GLU A 237 -13.15 -17.54 -18.26
CA GLU A 237 -11.85 -18.18 -18.46
C GLU A 237 -10.70 -17.23 -18.06
N PRO A 238 -9.50 -17.77 -17.73
CA PRO A 238 -8.30 -16.98 -17.49
C PRO A 238 -7.98 -16.03 -18.65
N SER A 239 -7.34 -14.91 -18.36
CA SER A 239 -6.93 -13.92 -19.35
C SER A 239 -6.03 -14.51 -20.47
N PRO A 240 -6.04 -13.94 -21.69
CA PRO A 240 -5.17 -14.39 -22.77
C PRO A 240 -3.67 -14.35 -22.44
N GLN A 241 -3.25 -13.46 -21.54
CA GLN A 241 -1.89 -13.37 -21.02
C GLN A 241 -1.53 -14.61 -20.22
N LEU A 242 -2.41 -15.01 -19.29
CA LEU A 242 -2.20 -16.16 -18.43
C LEU A 242 -2.29 -17.49 -19.21
N GLN A 243 -3.21 -17.59 -20.18
CA GLN A 243 -3.28 -18.75 -21.09
C GLN A 243 -1.99 -18.92 -21.90
N ARG A 244 -1.42 -17.83 -22.43
CA ARG A 244 -0.13 -17.86 -23.14
C ARG A 244 1.02 -18.29 -22.24
N LEU A 245 1.06 -17.81 -21.00
CA LEU A 245 2.06 -18.23 -20.02
C LEU A 245 1.98 -19.74 -19.76
N HIS A 246 0.77 -20.26 -19.55
CA HIS A 246 0.53 -21.69 -19.38
C HIS A 246 1.01 -22.50 -20.59
N GLN A 247 0.68 -22.05 -21.82
CA GLN A 247 1.13 -22.72 -23.04
C GLN A 247 2.66 -22.72 -23.19
N ALA A 248 3.31 -21.58 -22.90
CA ALA A 248 4.76 -21.46 -22.92
C ALA A 248 5.43 -22.44 -21.94
N MET A 249 4.82 -22.67 -20.77
CA MET A 249 5.31 -23.66 -19.79
C MET A 249 5.14 -25.09 -20.27
N LEU A 250 4.05 -25.41 -20.99
CA LEU A 250 3.85 -26.74 -21.57
C LEU A 250 4.84 -27.05 -22.70
N SER A 251 5.19 -26.05 -23.51
CA SER A 251 6.13 -26.19 -24.62
C SER A 251 7.60 -26.02 -24.22
N VAL A 252 7.89 -25.74 -22.95
CA VAL A 252 9.24 -25.44 -22.45
C VAL A 252 9.89 -24.30 -23.25
N ASP A 253 9.16 -23.19 -23.37
CA ASP A 253 9.60 -22.03 -24.15
C ASP A 253 10.87 -21.40 -23.55
N PRO A 254 11.97 -21.28 -24.32
CA PRO A 254 13.20 -20.63 -23.87
C PRO A 254 13.01 -19.18 -23.39
N ALA A 255 11.95 -18.48 -23.81
CA ALA A 255 11.65 -17.14 -23.33
C ALA A 255 11.28 -17.08 -21.83
N LEU A 256 10.95 -18.22 -21.22
CA LEU A 256 10.71 -18.33 -19.78
C LEU A 256 12.00 -18.39 -18.97
N ASP A 257 13.12 -18.75 -19.59
CA ASP A 257 14.42 -18.75 -18.93
C ASP A 257 14.90 -17.31 -18.67
N VAL A 258 15.60 -17.11 -17.56
CA VAL A 258 16.20 -15.82 -17.24
C VAL A 258 17.39 -15.59 -18.17
N ALA A 259 17.41 -14.48 -18.92
CA ALA A 259 18.54 -14.11 -19.79
C ALA A 259 19.83 -13.69 -19.03
N ALA A 260 19.86 -13.79 -17.69
CA ALA A 260 20.91 -13.22 -16.86
C ALA A 260 21.75 -14.27 -16.12
N GLY A 261 23.03 -14.34 -16.51
CA GLY A 261 24.17 -14.70 -15.65
C GLY A 261 24.34 -16.18 -15.30
N ALA A 262 25.61 -16.62 -15.24
CA ALA A 262 26.00 -18.01 -15.03
C ALA A 262 25.14 -18.71 -13.97
N ARG A 263 24.37 -19.73 -14.40
CA ARG A 263 23.79 -20.75 -13.52
C ARG A 263 24.91 -21.18 -12.59
N ARG A 264 24.83 -20.83 -11.30
CA ARG A 264 25.58 -21.58 -10.29
C ARG A 264 24.90 -22.94 -10.28
N GLY A 265 25.47 -23.85 -11.07
CA GLY A 265 24.87 -25.13 -11.39
C GLY A 265 24.39 -25.83 -10.14
N SER A 266 23.25 -26.50 -10.26
CA SER A 266 22.80 -27.42 -9.23
C SER A 266 23.88 -28.48 -9.02
N THR A 267 23.97 -29.07 -7.83
CA THR A 267 24.79 -30.28 -7.62
C THR A 267 24.41 -31.37 -8.64
N PHE A 268 23.19 -31.35 -9.18
CA PHE A 268 22.75 -32.23 -10.26
C PHE A 268 23.48 -31.99 -11.60
N ASP A 269 23.85 -30.76 -11.92
CA ASP A 269 24.62 -30.43 -13.13
C ASP A 269 26.05 -30.99 -13.07
N LEU A 270 26.55 -31.33 -11.86
CA LEU A 270 27.85 -31.99 -11.67
C LEU A 270 27.81 -33.49 -11.99
N TYR A 271 26.63 -34.11 -12.07
CA TYR A 271 26.47 -35.55 -12.26
C TYR A 271 25.76 -35.93 -13.56
N ALA A 272 25.40 -34.96 -14.39
CA ALA A 272 24.69 -35.17 -15.67
C ALA A 272 25.64 -35.19 -16.89
N SER A 273 26.96 -35.28 -16.68
CA SER A 273 28.00 -35.38 -17.72
C SER A 273 28.44 -36.81 -17.99
#